data_AF-A0A0Z8EMJ2-F1
#
_entry.id   AF-A0A0Z8EMJ2-F1
#
_cell.length_a   1.000
_cell.length_b   1.000
_cell.length_c   1.000
_cell.angle_alpha   90.00
_cell.angle_beta   90.00
_cell.angle_gamma   90.00
#
_symmetry.space_group_name_H-M   'P 1'
#
loop_
_entity.id
_entity.type
_entity.pdbx_description
1 polymer ?
#
loop_
_entity_poly.entity_id
_entity_poly.type
_entity_poly.pdbx_seq_one_letter_code
_entity_poly.pdbx_strand_id
1 'polypeptide(L)'
;MDRVYAVKCLVKNEFEPTYENYSSYEEVTYLLPANVLVWEDEQVDKNKLAAYLRGLVEDGYVNADGIWKQSRLFHIVGVQEMDDRVEFDVPALEVYRWFYNFERLVTEEEFLNLYYFDDLGG
;
A
#
# COMPACT_ATOMS: atom_id res chain seq x y z
N MET A 1 15.04 21.46 -1.42
CA MET A 1 13.62 21.13 -1.65
C MET A 1 13.65 19.69 -2.07
N ASP A 2 13.10 18.83 -1.23
CA ASP A 2 13.31 17.39 -1.36
C ASP A 2 12.22 16.83 -2.26
N ARG A 3 12.60 15.98 -3.22
CA ARG A 3 11.66 15.33 -4.15
C ARG A 3 10.64 14.53 -3.32
N VAL A 4 9.44 14.33 -3.87
CA VAL A 4 8.39 13.51 -3.24
C VAL A 4 8.01 12.40 -4.20
N TYR A 5 7.71 11.23 -3.67
CA TYR A 5 7.27 10.10 -4.48
C TYR A 5 5.92 9.59 -4.00
N ALA A 6 5.02 9.36 -4.95
CA ALA A 6 3.81 8.59 -4.76
C ALA A 6 4.15 7.11 -4.95
N VAL A 7 3.93 6.31 -3.91
CA VAL A 7 4.10 4.86 -3.94
C VAL A 7 2.73 4.20 -3.79
N LYS A 8 2.28 3.56 -4.87
CA LYS A 8 1.03 2.81 -4.90
C LYS A 8 1.29 1.38 -4.44
N CYS A 9 0.56 0.95 -3.43
CA CYS A 9 0.68 -0.35 -2.78
C CYS A 9 -0.65 -1.08 -2.79
N LEU A 10 -0.61 -2.40 -2.88
CA LEU A 10 -1.71 -3.27 -2.48
C LEU A 10 -1.40 -3.82 -1.10
N VAL A 11 -2.35 -3.72 -0.19
CA VAL A 11 -2.27 -4.23 1.18
C VAL A 11 -3.32 -5.31 1.36
N LYS A 12 -2.96 -6.38 2.06
CA LYS A 12 -3.90 -7.44 2.45
C LYS A 12 -4.36 -7.18 3.88
N ASN A 13 -5.64 -7.38 4.10
CA ASN A 13 -6.29 -7.10 5.36
C ASN A 13 -6.59 -8.41 6.10
N GLU A 14 -6.22 -8.45 7.36
CA GLU A 14 -6.60 -9.47 8.32
C GLU A 14 -7.49 -8.82 9.40
N PHE A 15 -8.59 -9.50 9.74
CA PHE A 15 -9.58 -9.00 10.68
C PHE A 15 -9.61 -9.88 11.93
N GLU A 16 -9.97 -9.26 13.05
CA GLU A 16 -10.36 -9.96 14.28
C GLU A 16 -11.85 -9.71 14.58
N PRO A 17 -12.69 -10.76 14.66
CA PRO A 17 -12.38 -12.18 14.46
C PRO A 17 -12.05 -12.51 13.00
N THR A 18 -11.28 -13.58 12.80
CA THR A 18 -10.92 -14.06 11.46
C THR A 18 -12.13 -14.64 10.74
N TYR A 19 -12.30 -14.24 9.47
CA TYR A 19 -13.33 -14.78 8.59
C TYR A 19 -12.72 -15.84 7.68
N GLU A 20 -13.07 -17.12 7.89
CA GLU A 20 -12.40 -18.26 7.23
C GLU A 20 -12.49 -18.26 5.70
N ASN A 21 -13.55 -17.69 5.13
CA ASN A 21 -13.80 -17.69 3.69
C ASN A 21 -13.82 -16.28 3.10
N TYR A 22 -13.06 -15.35 3.67
CA TYR A 22 -13.10 -13.96 3.25
C TYR A 22 -11.70 -13.43 2.99
N SER A 23 -11.55 -12.66 1.93
CA SER A 23 -10.31 -11.95 1.64
C SER A 23 -10.62 -10.49 1.32
N SER A 24 -9.87 -9.59 1.93
CA SER A 24 -9.99 -8.16 1.70
C SER A 24 -8.61 -7.59 1.41
N TYR A 25 -8.57 -6.77 0.37
CA TYR A 25 -7.37 -6.08 -0.09
C TYR A 25 -7.71 -4.61 -0.27
N GLU A 26 -6.69 -3.78 -0.18
CA GLU A 26 -6.84 -2.37 -0.49
C GLU A 26 -5.68 -1.87 -1.33
N GLU A 27 -5.99 -0.95 -2.23
CA GLU A 27 -4.99 -0.12 -2.86
C GLU A 27 -4.78 1.13 -2.01
N VAL A 28 -3.56 1.39 -1.60
CA VAL A 28 -3.17 2.54 -0.79
C VAL A 28 -2.05 3.28 -1.50
N THR A 29 -2.17 4.59 -1.64
CA THR A 29 -1.08 5.44 -2.13
C THR A 29 -0.45 6.21 -0.98
N TYR A 30 0.84 5.98 -0.76
CA TYR A 30 1.66 6.71 0.21
C TYR A 30 2.48 7.78 -0.50
N LEU A 31 2.45 9.00 0.01
CA LEU A 31 3.44 10.00 -0.33
C LEU A 31 4.63 9.88 0.62
N LEU A 32 5.82 9.73 0.05
CA LEU A 32 7.07 9.56 0.77
C LEU A 32 8.08 10.62 0.33
N PRO A 33 8.83 11.22 1.27
CA PRO A 33 9.91 12.15 0.94
C PRO A 33 11.12 11.41 0.34
N ALA A 34 11.87 12.06 -0.55
CA ALA A 34 12.96 11.43 -1.29
C ALA A 34 14.08 10.87 -0.42
N ASN A 35 14.34 11.48 0.74
CA ASN A 35 15.32 10.98 1.70
C ASN A 35 14.98 9.59 2.26
N VAL A 36 13.72 9.14 2.14
CA VAL A 36 13.26 7.80 2.48
C VAL A 36 13.49 6.80 1.35
N LEU A 37 13.53 7.27 0.10
CA LEU A 37 13.51 6.43 -1.11
C LEU A 37 14.82 6.37 -1.88
N VAL A 38 15.58 7.46 -1.86
CA VAL A 38 16.84 7.60 -2.60
C VAL A 38 17.96 7.03 -1.77
N TRP A 39 18.49 5.88 -2.18
CA TRP A 39 19.59 5.21 -1.50
C TRP A 39 20.71 4.87 -2.46
N GLU A 40 21.80 5.65 -2.38
CA GLU A 40 23.01 5.54 -3.21
C GLU A 40 22.75 5.59 -4.73
N ASP A 41 23.44 6.48 -5.45
CA ASP A 41 23.33 6.65 -6.91
C ASP A 41 21.96 7.09 -7.49
N GLU A 42 21.13 7.81 -6.71
CA GLU A 42 19.83 8.37 -7.15
C GLU A 42 18.78 7.33 -7.61
N GLN A 43 18.98 6.04 -7.32
CA GLN A 43 18.00 4.99 -7.64
C GLN A 43 17.19 4.56 -6.42
N VAL A 44 15.93 4.19 -6.66
CA VAL A 44 15.04 3.62 -5.64
C VAL A 44 15.34 2.12 -5.51
N ASP A 45 15.90 1.70 -4.37
CA ASP A 45 16.04 0.29 -4.04
C ASP A 45 14.69 -0.28 -3.56
N LYS A 46 14.04 -1.05 -4.45
CA LYS A 46 12.72 -1.64 -4.21
C LYS A 46 12.66 -2.56 -2.98
N ASN A 47 13.73 -3.29 -2.65
CA ASN A 47 13.72 -4.21 -1.51
C ASN A 47 13.68 -3.45 -0.20
N LYS A 48 14.51 -2.42 -0.15
CA LYS A 48 14.70 -1.57 1.00
C LYS A 48 13.42 -0.70 1.19
N LEU A 49 12.75 -0.32 0.08
CA LEU A 49 11.44 0.36 0.08
C LEU A 49 10.34 -0.56 0.60
N ALA A 50 10.30 -1.81 0.15
CA ALA A 50 9.36 -2.80 0.67
C ALA A 50 9.54 -3.02 2.18
N ALA A 51 10.77 -3.04 2.68
CA ALA A 51 11.04 -3.16 4.11
C ALA A 51 10.53 -1.94 4.90
N TYR A 52 10.76 -0.73 4.40
CA TYR A 52 10.23 0.50 4.99
C TYR A 52 8.70 0.51 5.03
N LEU A 53 8.06 0.20 3.91
CA LEU A 53 6.61 0.16 3.80
C LEU A 53 5.98 -0.94 4.65
N ARG A 54 6.62 -2.10 4.82
CA ARG A 54 6.14 -3.11 5.78
C ARG A 54 6.07 -2.55 7.19
N GLY A 55 7.11 -1.86 7.65
CA GLY A 55 7.12 -1.21 8.96
C GLY A 55 6.01 -0.17 9.13
N LEU A 56 5.65 0.53 8.05
CA LEU A 56 4.56 1.51 8.05
C LEU A 56 3.17 0.86 8.02
N VAL A 57 2.98 -0.18 7.20
CA VAL A 57 1.69 -0.82 6.92
C VAL A 57 1.28 -1.80 8.03
N GLU A 58 2.24 -2.41 8.71
CA GLU A 58 1.99 -3.43 9.74
C GLU A 58 1.52 -2.85 11.09
N ASP A 59 1.51 -1.52 11.25
CA ASP A 59 0.84 -0.85 12.36
C ASP A 59 -0.68 -0.95 12.16
N GLY A 60 -1.32 -1.84 12.94
CA GLY A 60 -2.76 -2.08 12.88
C GLY A 60 -3.57 -0.81 13.13
N TYR A 61 -4.68 -0.65 12.41
CA TYR A 61 -5.61 0.47 12.59
C TYR A 61 -7.02 -0.03 12.86
N VAL A 62 -7.81 0.77 13.58
CA VAL A 62 -9.23 0.49 13.85
C VAL A 62 -10.05 1.12 12.73
N ASN A 63 -10.87 0.33 12.03
CA ASN A 63 -11.75 0.87 10.99
C ASN A 63 -12.98 1.60 11.59
N ALA A 64 -13.79 2.23 10.74
CA ALA A 64 -14.97 2.99 11.16
C ALA A 64 -16.01 2.16 11.94
N ASP A 65 -16.00 0.83 11.76
CA ASP A 65 -16.89 -0.11 12.44
C ASP A 65 -16.34 -0.58 13.80
N GLY A 66 -15.21 -0.03 14.25
CA GLY A 66 -14.56 -0.43 15.50
C GLY A 66 -13.85 -1.78 15.42
N ILE A 67 -13.67 -2.34 14.22
CA ILE A 67 -12.99 -3.61 14.00
C ILE A 67 -11.49 -3.34 13.89
N TRP A 68 -10.72 -4.05 14.71
CA TRP A 68 -9.27 -4.07 14.60
C TRP A 68 -8.87 -4.75 13.30
N LYS A 69 -8.07 -4.02 12.54
CA LYS A 69 -7.62 -4.46 11.23
C LYS A 69 -6.12 -4.42 11.17
N GLN A 70 -5.52 -5.59 10.99
CA GLN A 70 -4.11 -5.71 10.70
C GLN A 70 -3.92 -5.70 9.19
N SER A 71 -3.20 -4.71 8.69
CA SER A 71 -2.85 -4.65 7.26
C SER A 71 -1.43 -5.18 7.08
N ARG A 72 -1.16 -5.83 5.96
CA ARG A 72 0.18 -6.25 5.58
C ARG A 72 0.47 -5.82 4.16
N LEU A 73 1.67 -5.30 3.92
CA LEU A 73 2.09 -4.95 2.57
C LEU A 73 2.12 -6.24 1.73
N PHE A 74 1.35 -6.22 0.64
CA PHE A 74 1.18 -7.37 -0.23
C PHE A 74 1.92 -7.18 -1.55
N HIS A 75 1.77 -6.02 -2.20
CA HIS A 75 2.44 -5.72 -3.47
C HIS A 75 2.75 -4.22 -3.62
N ILE A 76 3.83 -3.86 -4.32
CA ILE A 76 4.11 -2.48 -4.73
C ILE A 76 3.78 -2.37 -6.22
N VAL A 77 2.73 -1.63 -6.55
CA VAL A 77 2.24 -1.46 -7.91
C VAL A 77 3.14 -0.51 -8.71
N GLY A 78 3.55 0.59 -8.10
CA GLY A 78 4.32 1.61 -8.80
C GLY A 78 4.90 2.67 -7.89
N VAL A 79 5.93 3.35 -8.40
CA VAL A 79 6.59 4.49 -7.77
C VAL A 79 6.65 5.61 -8.80
N GLN A 80 6.16 6.78 -8.45
CA GLN A 80 6.13 7.96 -9.33
C GLN A 80 6.68 9.17 -8.58
N GLU A 81 7.62 9.88 -9.19
CA GLU A 81 8.08 11.19 -8.69
C GLU A 81 6.96 12.22 -8.90
N MET A 82 6.70 13.01 -7.87
CA MET A 82 5.69 14.07 -7.87
C MET A 82 6.40 15.42 -7.97
N ASP A 83 5.91 16.29 -8.86
CA ASP A 83 6.38 17.68 -9.00
C ASP A 83 5.94 18.59 -7.83
N ASP A 84 5.19 18.05 -6.87
CA ASP A 84 4.57 18.81 -5.80
C ASP A 84 5.45 19.04 -4.56
N ARG A 85 5.23 20.19 -3.93
CA ARG A 85 5.84 20.57 -2.66
C ARG A 85 4.90 20.19 -1.52
N VAL A 86 5.09 18.99 -0.98
CA VAL A 86 4.31 18.49 0.17
C VAL A 86 5.15 18.63 1.44
N GLU A 87 4.63 19.36 2.43
CA GLU A 87 5.18 19.37 3.78
C GLU A 87 4.67 18.14 4.54
N PHE A 88 5.59 17.41 5.15
CA PHE A 88 5.31 16.18 5.87
C PHE A 88 5.45 16.40 7.38
N ASP A 89 4.34 16.35 8.11
CA ASP A 89 4.35 16.29 9.58
C ASP A 89 4.71 14.89 10.11
N VAL A 90 4.64 13.87 9.23
CA VAL A 90 4.86 12.46 9.50
C VAL A 90 5.63 11.80 8.34
N PRO A 91 6.36 10.70 8.57
CA PRO A 91 7.22 10.07 7.57
C PRO A 91 6.52 9.67 6.25
N ALA A 92 5.20 9.50 6.28
CA ALA A 92 4.38 9.16 5.11
C ALA A 92 2.98 9.74 5.26
N LEU A 93 2.37 10.17 4.14
CA LEU A 93 0.96 10.56 4.09
C LEU A 93 0.17 9.55 3.24
N GLU A 94 -0.85 8.91 3.81
CA GLU A 94 -1.83 8.12 3.07
C GLU A 94 -2.81 9.07 2.37
N VAL A 95 -2.94 8.99 1.04
CA VAL A 95 -3.72 9.97 0.25
C VAL A 95 -4.97 9.36 -0.37
N TYR A 96 -4.91 8.10 -0.79
CA TYR A 96 -6.02 7.43 -1.47
C TYR A 96 -6.13 5.97 -1.06
N ARG A 97 -7.37 5.48 -0.94
CA ARG A 97 -7.70 4.10 -0.54
C ARG A 97 -8.87 3.54 -1.36
N TRP A 98 -8.63 2.42 -2.04
CA TRP A 98 -9.68 1.63 -2.72
C TRP A 98 -9.78 0.25 -2.09
N PHE A 99 -10.99 -0.31 -2.03
CA PHE A 99 -11.25 -1.57 -1.32
C PHE A 99 -11.70 -2.66 -2.30
N TYR A 100 -11.13 -3.85 -2.14
CA TYR A 100 -11.46 -5.05 -2.89
C TYR A 100 -11.83 -6.15 -1.90
N ASN A 101 -13.07 -6.65 -1.97
CA ASN A 101 -13.57 -7.66 -1.05
C ASN A 101 -14.07 -8.88 -1.82
N PHE A 102 -13.75 -10.07 -1.31
CA PHE A 102 -14.13 -11.34 -1.92
C PHE A 102 -14.80 -12.24 -0.87
N GLU A 103 -15.97 -12.78 -1.20
CA GLU A 103 -16.72 -13.76 -0.38
C GLU A 103 -16.11 -15.18 -0.44
N ARG A 104 -14.82 -15.26 -0.76
CA ARG A 104 -14.01 -16.47 -0.76
C ARG A 104 -12.55 -16.11 -0.51
N LEU A 105 -11.75 -17.12 -0.17
CA LEU A 105 -10.30 -16.97 -0.21
C LEU A 105 -9.81 -16.81 -1.66
N VAL A 106 -8.95 -15.83 -1.87
CA VAL A 106 -8.32 -15.54 -3.16
C VAL A 106 -6.81 -15.63 -2.98
N THR A 107 -6.13 -16.32 -3.90
CA THR A 107 -4.66 -16.43 -3.84
C THR A 107 -4.02 -15.14 -4.35
N GLU A 108 -2.72 -14.97 -4.09
CA GLU A 108 -1.98 -13.81 -4.57
C GLU A 108 -2.02 -13.68 -6.10
N GLU A 109 -1.71 -14.77 -6.80
CA GLU A 109 -1.72 -14.84 -8.25
C GLU A 109 -3.12 -14.55 -8.82
N GLU A 110 -4.16 -15.09 -8.18
CA GLU A 110 -5.53 -14.86 -8.62
C GLU A 110 -5.96 -13.40 -8.45
N PHE A 111 -5.65 -12.79 -7.31
CA PHE A 111 -5.95 -11.38 -7.08
C PHE A 111 -5.21 -10.47 -8.06
N LEU A 112 -3.91 -10.68 -8.27
CA LEU A 112 -3.13 -9.87 -9.20
C LEU A 112 -3.67 -9.98 -10.63
N ASN A 113 -4.04 -11.18 -11.07
CA ASN A 113 -4.68 -11.36 -12.38
C ASN A 113 -5.98 -10.54 -12.49
N LEU A 114 -6.87 -10.61 -11.50
CA LEU A 114 -8.10 -9.82 -11.48
C LEU A 114 -7.82 -8.31 -11.52
N TYR A 115 -6.89 -7.84 -10.67
CA TYR A 115 -6.50 -6.44 -10.58
C TYR A 115 -5.95 -5.89 -11.92
N TYR A 116 -5.04 -6.63 -12.58
CA TYR A 116 -4.47 -6.19 -13.86
C TYR A 116 -5.51 -6.17 -14.99
N PHE A 117 -6.50 -7.07 -14.98
CA PHE A 117 -7.56 -7.05 -15.98
C PHE A 117 -8.56 -5.92 -15.74
N ASP A 118 -8.85 -5.56 -14.50
CA ASP A 118 -9.71 -4.42 -14.17
C ASP A 118 -9.05 -3.08 -14.57
N ASP A 119 -7.72 -2.94 -14.43
CA ASP A 119 -6.98 -1.72 -14.81
C ASP A 119 -6.84 -1.52 -16.34
N LEU A 120 -6.96 -2.60 -17.12
CA LEU A 120 -6.93 -2.57 -18.60
C LEU A 120 -8.32 -2.41 -19.25
N GLY A 121 -9.40 -2.46 -18.46
CA GLY A 121 -10.78 -2.36 -18.94
C GLY A 121 -11.34 -0.94 -19.07
N GLY A 122 -10.51 0.09 -18.86
CA GLY A 122 -10.87 1.52 -18.90
C GLY A 122 -10.75 2.17 -20.27
#